data_AF-A0A399IHE3-F1
#
_entry.id   AF-A0A399IHE3-F1
#
_cell.length_a   1.000
_cell.length_b   1.000
_cell.length_c   1.000
_cell.angle_alpha   90.00
_cell.angle_beta   90.00
_cell.angle_gamma   90.00
#
_symmetry.space_group_name_H-M   'P 1'
#
loop_
_entity.id
_entity.type
_entity.pdbx_description
1 polymer ?
#
loop_
_entity_poly.entity_id
_entity_poly.type
_entity_poly.pdbx_seq_one_letter_code
_entity_poly.pdbx_strand_id
1 'polypeptide(L)'
;MRQQMEFNVDKGEVQNFTFRFALPADFRSRSVSQSVDALSASFEPQPAKSTIEQDRFGNRFQKVVWNNLNRDIRVNLSYTANIHSELSAMESRTPFPIGKVGGADAVYLKNTDLVQSDAPEIVELARRLTAGAKNEYEAVTAITNHVADAVKYTFNPPKYDALYTLETKSGNCQNFAHLNIALLRSVGIPARIVGGITLKDSWKVPIDARNSIVQSMGQGGHAWIEVYFPDLGWLPYDPQQSRQFTSSRHIKQTHGLDSRDINDNWRGSPYLPRYSELIDGTFKSDDIDLKVMNSTKEPRPYIISNLVSAQVPVSYQGPPAVAKQPVKPAVKPDIAPPAVETVTEDGATVGDEDGMVRIKKPVKPAKPGPKTPRPVVTKVDKAKIEKPVPTKQKPPLQGTHVTFGNMDFPNLVDSYNVHGDTGTRILDKETSEYVTSKYIYAQAFHVNHGVALEKVSLAMRKFGGDGTVYIDLVRDDGGRPNILDGMRSNLVSLEKISRKPGYYWVDFGFPRDAQSRLKPGKYWIVLRYSGEAIMNWFYIPGKPYSDSDDTRSTAKGFQWEDILNYDFVFKVSGKAL
;
A
#
# COMPACT_ATOMS: atom_id res chain seq x y z
N MET A 1 -7.86 -16.79 -16.65
CA MET A 1 -7.83 -17.01 -15.20
C MET A 1 -8.21 -18.43 -14.88
N ARG A 2 -7.50 -19.03 -13.93
CA ARG A 2 -7.83 -20.30 -13.27
C ARG A 2 -7.63 -20.12 -11.78
N GLN A 3 -8.57 -20.57 -10.98
CA GLN A 3 -8.50 -20.57 -9.53
C GLN A 3 -8.90 -21.96 -9.06
N GLN A 4 -7.97 -22.67 -8.44
CA GLN A 4 -8.17 -24.00 -7.89
C GLN A 4 -8.15 -23.88 -6.38
N MET A 5 -9.29 -24.17 -5.76
CA MET A 5 -9.49 -24.11 -4.32
C MET A 5 -9.64 -25.54 -3.81
N GLU A 6 -8.86 -25.93 -2.81
CA GLU A 6 -8.87 -27.28 -2.25
C GLU A 6 -9.15 -27.28 -0.76
N PHE A 7 -9.89 -28.30 -0.32
CA PHE A 7 -10.18 -28.57 1.08
C PHE A 7 -9.75 -29.99 1.41
N ASN A 8 -8.75 -30.12 2.27
CA ASN A 8 -8.19 -31.41 2.66
C ASN A 8 -8.98 -32.03 3.82
N VAL A 9 -9.56 -33.21 3.58
CA VAL A 9 -10.40 -33.98 4.50
C VAL A 9 -9.55 -35.09 5.11
N ASP A 10 -8.72 -34.72 6.09
CA ASP A 10 -7.67 -35.57 6.67
C ASP A 10 -8.00 -36.14 8.06
N LYS A 11 -9.10 -35.71 8.70
CA LYS A 11 -9.46 -36.09 10.08
C LYS A 11 -10.76 -36.91 10.16
N GLY A 12 -11.03 -37.69 9.12
CA GLY A 12 -12.27 -38.47 8.99
C GLY A 12 -13.39 -37.70 8.30
N GLU A 13 -14.61 -38.22 8.39
CA GLU A 13 -15.76 -37.73 7.61
C GLU A 13 -16.22 -36.34 8.04
N VAL A 14 -16.48 -35.47 7.07
CA VAL A 14 -17.13 -34.17 7.26
C VAL A 14 -18.59 -34.31 6.86
N GLN A 15 -19.48 -34.35 7.86
CA GLN A 15 -20.91 -34.61 7.69
C GLN A 15 -21.61 -33.52 6.88
N ASN A 16 -21.28 -32.26 7.14
CA ASN A 16 -21.85 -31.11 6.45
C ASN A 16 -20.73 -30.13 6.12
N PHE A 17 -20.58 -29.81 4.84
CA PHE A 17 -19.64 -28.81 4.38
C PHE A 17 -20.32 -27.84 3.42
N THR A 18 -20.17 -26.54 3.69
CA THR A 18 -20.68 -25.48 2.81
C THR A 18 -19.53 -24.56 2.45
N PHE A 19 -19.38 -24.25 1.16
CA PHE A 19 -18.43 -23.26 0.68
C PHE A 19 -19.15 -22.19 -0.13
N ARG A 20 -18.84 -20.93 0.15
CA ARG A 20 -19.36 -19.76 -0.53
C ARG A 20 -18.19 -18.96 -1.08
N PHE A 21 -18.08 -18.91 -2.40
CA PHE A 21 -16.99 -18.19 -3.08
C PHE A 21 -17.50 -17.19 -4.11
N ALA A 22 -16.75 -16.11 -4.27
CA ALA A 22 -17.06 -15.01 -5.15
C ALA A 22 -16.96 -15.39 -6.62
N LEU A 23 -17.91 -14.93 -7.42
CA LEU A 23 -17.87 -15.03 -8.87
C LEU A 23 -17.51 -13.66 -9.46
N PRO A 24 -16.55 -13.59 -10.41
CA PRO A 24 -16.29 -12.34 -11.12
C PRO A 24 -17.52 -11.96 -11.94
N ALA A 25 -17.72 -10.65 -12.12
CA ALA A 25 -18.85 -10.10 -12.84
C ALA A 25 -18.42 -8.93 -13.74
N ASP A 26 -19.29 -8.59 -14.69
CA ASP A 26 -19.12 -7.39 -15.49
C ASP A 26 -19.25 -6.14 -14.62
N PHE A 27 -18.42 -5.16 -14.90
CA PHE A 27 -18.41 -3.89 -14.18
C PHE A 27 -17.94 -2.77 -15.09
N ARG A 28 -18.47 -1.57 -14.85
CA ARG A 28 -18.03 -0.35 -15.52
C ARG A 28 -18.09 0.82 -14.54
N SER A 29 -16.98 1.55 -14.47
CA SER A 29 -16.85 2.88 -13.91
C SER A 29 -16.39 3.84 -14.99
N ARG A 30 -16.12 5.09 -14.62
CA ARG A 30 -15.53 6.06 -15.52
C ARG A 30 -14.14 5.62 -15.97
N SER A 31 -13.25 5.23 -15.05
CA SER A 31 -11.85 4.90 -15.39
C SER A 31 -11.58 3.43 -15.68
N VAL A 32 -12.45 2.51 -15.25
CA VAL A 32 -12.19 1.07 -15.36
C VAL A 32 -13.44 0.33 -15.82
N SER A 33 -13.29 -0.59 -16.77
CA SER A 33 -14.31 -1.56 -17.13
C SER A 33 -13.75 -2.97 -17.18
N GLN A 34 -14.58 -3.93 -16.79
CA GLN A 34 -14.30 -5.36 -16.78
C GLN A 34 -15.46 -6.10 -17.45
N SER A 35 -15.16 -7.01 -18.37
CA SER A 35 -16.10 -8.05 -18.81
C SER A 35 -15.57 -9.44 -18.50
N VAL A 36 -16.47 -10.38 -18.24
CA VAL A 36 -16.15 -11.76 -17.89
C VAL A 36 -16.78 -12.72 -18.88
N ASP A 37 -15.94 -13.41 -19.64
CA ASP A 37 -16.34 -14.41 -20.63
C ASP A 37 -15.97 -15.82 -20.18
N ALA A 38 -16.74 -16.80 -20.65
CA ALA A 38 -16.48 -18.23 -20.45
C ALA A 38 -16.28 -18.61 -18.96
N LEU A 39 -17.05 -18.00 -18.06
CA LEU A 39 -17.05 -18.34 -16.64
C LEU A 39 -17.57 -19.77 -16.45
N SER A 40 -16.75 -20.63 -15.86
CA SER A 40 -17.07 -22.02 -15.57
C SER A 40 -16.51 -22.43 -14.22
N ALA A 41 -17.33 -23.16 -13.46
CA ALA A 41 -16.95 -23.76 -12.19
C ALA A 41 -17.13 -25.30 -12.26
N SER A 42 -16.15 -26.06 -11.82
CA SER A 42 -16.22 -27.51 -11.66
C SER A 42 -15.88 -27.94 -10.24
N PHE A 43 -16.46 -29.08 -9.84
CA PHE A 43 -16.42 -29.57 -8.48
C PHE A 43 -16.05 -31.05 -8.45
N GLU A 44 -15.16 -31.42 -7.55
CA GLU A 44 -14.78 -32.80 -7.27
C GLU A 44 -14.64 -32.98 -5.75
N PRO A 45 -15.43 -33.86 -5.10
CA PRO A 45 -16.55 -34.62 -5.64
C PRO A 45 -17.72 -33.71 -6.05
N GLN A 46 -18.72 -34.27 -6.74
CA GLN A 46 -19.93 -33.53 -7.09
C GLN A 46 -20.71 -33.14 -5.83
N PRO A 47 -21.17 -31.88 -5.71
CA PRO A 47 -21.89 -31.40 -4.55
C PRO A 47 -23.33 -31.90 -4.51
N ALA A 48 -23.88 -31.96 -3.29
CA ALA A 48 -25.30 -32.22 -3.09
C ALA A 48 -26.17 -31.03 -3.56
N LYS A 49 -25.64 -29.80 -3.45
CA LYS A 49 -26.32 -28.59 -3.92
C LYS A 49 -25.32 -27.53 -4.37
N SER A 50 -25.63 -26.81 -5.44
CA SER A 50 -24.86 -25.66 -5.90
C SER A 50 -25.83 -24.56 -6.36
N THR A 51 -25.72 -23.36 -5.81
CA THR A 51 -26.61 -22.23 -6.11
C THR A 51 -25.82 -20.94 -6.25
N ILE A 52 -26.16 -20.12 -7.24
CA ILE A 52 -25.64 -18.76 -7.35
C ILE A 52 -26.60 -17.83 -6.60
N GLU A 53 -26.07 -17.08 -5.64
CA GLU A 53 -26.78 -16.08 -4.87
C GLU A 53 -26.21 -14.69 -5.13
N GLN A 54 -27.03 -13.67 -4.93
CA GLN A 54 -26.63 -12.28 -4.99
C GLN A 54 -26.84 -11.64 -3.62
N ASP A 55 -25.81 -10.98 -3.10
CA ASP A 55 -25.93 -10.27 -1.82
C ASP A 55 -26.57 -8.88 -1.96
N ARG A 56 -26.69 -8.17 -0.84
CA ARG A 56 -27.28 -6.83 -0.78
C ARG A 56 -26.49 -5.75 -1.55
N PHE A 57 -25.24 -6.00 -1.91
CA PHE A 57 -24.39 -5.10 -2.71
C PHE A 57 -24.37 -5.49 -4.19
N GLY A 58 -25.11 -6.54 -4.55
CA GLY A 58 -25.16 -7.06 -5.90
C GLY A 58 -24.02 -8.00 -6.24
N ASN A 59 -23.17 -8.39 -5.29
CA ASN A 59 -22.09 -9.34 -5.53
C ASN A 59 -22.67 -10.73 -5.77
N ARG A 60 -22.09 -11.47 -6.73
CA ARG A 60 -22.47 -12.84 -7.04
C ARG A 60 -21.56 -13.81 -6.30
N PHE A 61 -22.17 -14.73 -5.56
CA PHE A 61 -21.45 -15.81 -4.90
C PHE A 61 -22.04 -17.15 -5.32
N GLN A 62 -21.17 -18.14 -5.50
CA GLN A 62 -21.60 -19.52 -5.64
C GLN A 62 -21.50 -20.22 -4.29
N LYS A 63 -22.65 -20.68 -3.80
CA LYS A 63 -22.77 -21.45 -2.57
C LYS A 63 -22.94 -22.92 -2.90
N VAL A 64 -22.04 -23.75 -2.39
CA VAL A 64 -21.93 -25.16 -2.71
C VAL A 64 -21.95 -25.97 -1.42
N VAL A 65 -22.72 -27.05 -1.40
CA VAL A 65 -22.95 -27.89 -0.22
C VAL A 65 -22.63 -29.34 -0.54
N TRP A 66 -21.85 -29.96 0.34
CA TRP A 66 -21.56 -31.39 0.34
C TRP A 66 -21.97 -32.00 1.68
N ASN A 67 -22.36 -33.27 1.63
CA ASN A 67 -22.73 -34.05 2.80
C ASN A 67 -21.86 -35.32 2.85
N ASN A 68 -21.52 -35.76 4.05
CA ASN A 68 -20.80 -37.02 4.32
C ASN A 68 -19.53 -37.19 3.45
N LEU A 69 -18.66 -36.18 3.48
CA LEU A 69 -17.41 -36.16 2.71
C LEU A 69 -16.34 -37.03 3.37
N ASN A 70 -15.79 -37.95 2.61
CA ASN A 70 -14.68 -38.82 3.02
C ASN A 70 -13.41 -38.67 2.14
N ARG A 71 -13.36 -37.60 1.35
CA ARG A 71 -12.26 -37.28 0.44
C ARG A 71 -12.15 -35.78 0.25
N ASP A 72 -10.99 -35.35 -0.22
CA ASP A 72 -10.70 -33.94 -0.49
C ASP A 72 -11.68 -33.33 -1.48
N ILE A 73 -11.95 -32.03 -1.30
CA ILE A 73 -12.74 -31.23 -2.23
C ILE A 73 -11.79 -30.42 -3.08
N ARG A 74 -12.05 -30.38 -4.39
CA ARG A 74 -11.44 -29.48 -5.35
C ARG A 74 -12.53 -28.70 -6.07
N VAL A 75 -12.38 -27.38 -6.06
CA VAL A 75 -13.22 -26.44 -6.80
C VAL A 75 -12.34 -25.72 -7.80
N ASN A 76 -12.66 -25.85 -9.09
CA ASN A 76 -11.95 -25.14 -10.14
C ASN A 76 -12.85 -24.07 -10.75
N LEU A 77 -12.42 -22.82 -10.69
CA LEU A 77 -13.06 -21.69 -11.35
C LEU A 77 -12.18 -21.24 -12.52
N SER A 78 -12.76 -21.05 -13.70
CA SER A 78 -12.06 -20.57 -14.88
C SER A 78 -12.87 -19.53 -15.61
N TYR A 79 -12.20 -18.51 -16.15
CA TYR A 79 -12.82 -17.44 -16.92
C TYR A 79 -11.77 -16.63 -17.71
N THR A 80 -12.23 -15.88 -18.70
CA THR A 80 -11.48 -14.81 -19.35
C THR A 80 -12.01 -13.48 -18.83
N ALA A 81 -11.13 -12.61 -18.33
CA ALA A 81 -11.48 -11.25 -17.95
C ALA A 81 -10.86 -10.28 -18.95
N ASN A 82 -11.67 -9.40 -19.53
CA ASN A 82 -11.18 -8.30 -20.36
C ASN A 82 -11.27 -7.02 -19.54
N ILE A 83 -10.12 -6.44 -19.21
CA ILE A 83 -10.07 -5.25 -18.36
C ILE A 83 -9.48 -4.10 -19.16
N HIS A 84 -10.21 -2.98 -19.16
CA HIS A 84 -9.74 -1.70 -19.66
C HIS A 84 -9.59 -0.75 -18.48
N SER A 85 -8.45 -0.08 -18.37
CA SER A 85 -8.17 0.93 -17.34
C SER A 85 -7.59 2.16 -18.02
N GLU A 86 -8.24 3.31 -17.86
CA GLU A 86 -7.82 4.58 -18.42
C GLU A 86 -7.37 5.57 -17.33
N LEU A 87 -6.28 6.27 -17.63
CA LEU A 87 -5.72 7.34 -16.80
C LEU A 87 -5.96 8.72 -17.42
N SER A 88 -7.05 8.84 -18.18
CA SER A 88 -7.46 10.09 -18.82
C SER A 88 -7.68 11.19 -17.77
N ALA A 89 -7.39 12.43 -18.15
CA ALA A 89 -7.59 13.57 -17.27
C ALA A 89 -9.08 13.67 -16.89
N MET A 90 -9.36 13.83 -15.60
CA MET A 90 -10.72 13.97 -15.08
C MET A 90 -10.86 15.32 -14.38
N GLU A 91 -12.01 15.96 -14.49
CA GLU A 91 -12.32 17.15 -13.71
C GLU A 91 -13.37 16.82 -12.67
N SER A 92 -13.01 16.90 -11.39
CA SER A 92 -14.00 16.93 -10.31
C SER A 92 -14.22 18.37 -9.86
N ARG A 93 -15.49 18.75 -9.75
CA ARG A 93 -15.98 20.05 -9.28
C ARG A 93 -16.69 19.94 -7.93
N THR A 94 -16.72 18.73 -7.35
CA THR A 94 -17.34 18.50 -6.04
C THR A 94 -16.58 19.27 -4.95
N PRO A 95 -17.22 20.25 -4.29
CA PRO A 95 -16.60 20.98 -3.20
C PRO A 95 -16.38 20.06 -1.98
N PHE A 96 -15.46 20.42 -1.10
CA PHE A 96 -15.29 19.74 0.18
C PHE A 96 -15.54 20.71 1.33
N PRO A 97 -16.40 20.35 2.31
CA PRO A 97 -17.15 19.09 2.45
C PRO A 97 -18.23 18.86 1.38
N ILE A 98 -18.49 17.60 1.03
CA ILE A 98 -19.39 17.23 -0.10
C ILE A 98 -20.89 17.39 0.22
N GLY A 99 -21.25 17.66 1.47
CA GLY A 99 -22.63 17.77 1.92
C GLY A 99 -23.30 16.40 2.14
N LYS A 100 -24.62 16.33 1.98
CA LYS A 100 -25.39 15.11 2.23
C LYS A 100 -25.38 14.19 1.00
N VAL A 101 -24.87 12.97 1.17
CA VAL A 101 -24.98 11.91 0.17
C VAL A 101 -26.34 11.21 0.34
N GLY A 102 -27.13 11.19 -0.73
CA GLY A 102 -28.44 10.52 -0.78
C GLY A 102 -28.39 9.18 -1.53
N GLY A 103 -29.52 8.49 -1.56
CA GLY A 103 -29.69 7.29 -2.39
C GLY A 103 -28.98 6.04 -1.86
N ALA A 104 -28.71 5.10 -2.77
CA ALA A 104 -28.11 3.81 -2.44
C ALA A 104 -26.67 3.94 -1.90
N ASP A 105 -25.93 4.98 -2.31
CA ASP A 105 -24.51 5.15 -1.96
C ASP A 105 -24.30 5.60 -0.50
N ALA A 106 -25.31 6.19 0.14
CA ALA A 106 -25.24 6.59 1.55
C ALA A 106 -24.98 5.41 2.51
N VAL A 107 -25.25 4.17 2.08
CA VAL A 107 -24.92 2.97 2.87
C VAL A 107 -23.42 2.88 3.14
N TYR A 108 -22.58 3.38 2.23
CA TYR A 108 -21.12 3.33 2.34
C TYR A 108 -20.53 4.47 3.18
N LEU A 109 -21.36 5.18 3.93
CA LEU A 109 -20.95 6.02 5.05
C LEU A 109 -21.06 5.30 6.40
N LYS A 110 -21.62 4.08 6.42
CA LYS A 110 -21.84 3.34 7.67
C LYS A 110 -20.53 2.93 8.33
N ASN A 111 -20.53 3.05 9.66
CA ASN A 111 -19.52 2.50 10.53
C ASN A 111 -19.62 0.96 10.60
N THR A 112 -18.49 0.27 10.78
CA THR A 112 -18.46 -1.18 11.08
C THR A 112 -17.33 -1.51 12.05
N ASP A 113 -17.35 -2.72 12.63
CA ASP A 113 -16.29 -3.18 13.55
C ASP A 113 -14.88 -3.16 12.96
N LEU A 114 -14.75 -3.28 11.63
CA LEU A 114 -13.46 -3.25 10.93
C LEU A 114 -13.13 -1.87 10.36
N VAL A 115 -14.12 -0.99 10.25
CA VAL A 115 -14.01 0.36 9.66
C VAL A 115 -14.64 1.35 10.63
N GLN A 116 -13.91 1.62 11.73
CA GLN A 116 -14.35 2.44 12.86
C GLN A 116 -14.27 3.96 12.55
N SER A 117 -15.03 4.40 11.55
CA SER A 117 -15.11 5.79 11.05
C SER A 117 -15.59 6.84 12.07
N ASP A 118 -16.24 6.42 13.15
CA ASP A 118 -16.72 7.29 14.24
C ASP A 118 -15.74 7.37 15.42
N ALA A 119 -14.64 6.60 15.39
CA ALA A 119 -13.64 6.63 16.45
C ALA A 119 -12.99 8.03 16.55
N PRO A 120 -12.82 8.60 17.76
CA PRO A 120 -12.29 9.95 17.95
C PRO A 120 -10.94 10.19 17.27
N GLU A 121 -10.03 9.22 17.30
CA GLU A 121 -8.69 9.29 16.71
C GLU A 121 -8.74 9.33 15.18
N ILE A 122 -9.68 8.58 14.59
CA ILE A 122 -9.93 8.56 13.13
C ILE A 122 -10.51 9.91 12.70
N VAL A 123 -11.54 10.39 13.40
CA VAL A 123 -12.20 11.67 13.10
C VAL A 123 -11.22 12.84 13.20
N GLU A 124 -10.41 12.88 14.26
CA GLU A 124 -9.42 13.95 14.47
C GLU A 124 -8.33 13.92 13.39
N LEU A 125 -7.80 12.73 13.07
CA LEU A 125 -6.81 12.58 12.01
C LEU A 125 -7.37 13.03 10.66
N ALA A 126 -8.57 12.57 10.29
CA ALA A 126 -9.17 12.91 8.99
C ALA A 126 -9.46 14.40 8.87
N ARG A 127 -9.99 15.05 9.92
CA ARG A 127 -10.18 16.51 9.94
C ARG A 127 -8.88 17.26 9.76
N ARG A 128 -7.81 16.84 10.45
CA ARG A 128 -6.49 17.45 10.33
C ARG A 128 -5.91 17.30 8.92
N LEU A 129 -6.03 16.12 8.32
CA LEU A 129 -5.53 15.86 6.95
C LEU A 129 -6.30 16.66 5.89
N THR A 130 -7.58 16.91 6.11
CA THR A 130 -8.48 17.55 5.13
C THR A 130 -8.75 19.03 5.39
N ALA A 131 -8.20 19.62 6.46
CA ALA A 131 -8.48 21.00 6.88
C ALA A 131 -8.25 22.09 5.81
N GLY A 132 -7.34 21.84 4.86
CA GLY A 132 -7.03 22.76 3.76
C GLY A 132 -7.64 22.38 2.41
N ALA A 133 -8.37 21.26 2.33
CA ALA A 133 -8.93 20.77 1.08
C ALA A 133 -10.11 21.62 0.63
N LYS A 134 -10.10 22.06 -0.62
CA LYS A 134 -11.17 22.88 -1.21
C LYS A 134 -12.21 22.05 -1.97
N ASN A 135 -11.82 20.85 -2.38
CA ASN A 135 -12.62 19.91 -3.15
C ASN A 135 -12.39 18.48 -2.66
N GLU A 136 -13.30 17.59 -3.03
CA GLU A 136 -13.28 16.20 -2.59
C GLU A 136 -12.00 15.49 -3.00
N TYR A 137 -11.51 15.72 -4.22
CA TYR A 137 -10.29 15.10 -4.73
C TYR A 137 -9.06 15.45 -3.88
N GLU A 138 -8.92 16.70 -3.45
CA GLU A 138 -7.85 17.12 -2.53
C GLU A 138 -7.95 16.39 -1.18
N ALA A 139 -9.17 16.22 -0.64
CA ALA A 139 -9.39 15.52 0.62
C ALA A 139 -9.06 14.01 0.49
N VAL A 140 -9.54 13.35 -0.57
CA VAL A 140 -9.24 11.95 -0.88
C VAL A 140 -7.73 11.77 -1.06
N THR A 141 -7.08 12.62 -1.85
CA THR A 141 -5.63 12.57 -2.09
C THR A 141 -4.83 12.72 -0.79
N ALA A 142 -5.21 13.66 0.09
CA ALA A 142 -4.54 13.86 1.36
C ALA A 142 -4.62 12.63 2.27
N ILE A 143 -5.81 12.03 2.38
CA ILE A 143 -6.04 10.81 3.17
C ILE A 143 -5.29 9.62 2.57
N THR A 144 -5.46 9.36 1.27
CA THR A 144 -4.86 8.19 0.63
C THR A 144 -3.33 8.24 0.67
N ASN A 145 -2.74 9.41 0.45
CA ASN A 145 -1.29 9.58 0.57
C ASN A 145 -0.81 9.38 2.01
N HIS A 146 -1.54 9.89 3.01
CA HIS A 146 -1.17 9.70 4.41
C HIS A 146 -1.13 8.21 4.78
N VAL A 147 -2.16 7.43 4.41
CA VAL A 147 -2.20 5.99 4.69
C VAL A 147 -1.06 5.26 3.97
N ALA A 148 -0.85 5.55 2.68
CA ALA A 148 0.21 4.93 1.88
C ALA A 148 1.62 5.20 2.44
N ASP A 149 1.84 6.38 3.02
CA ASP A 149 3.15 6.78 3.56
C ASP A 149 3.33 6.38 5.04
N ALA A 150 2.25 6.27 5.81
CA ALA A 150 2.30 5.98 7.24
C ALA A 150 2.28 4.49 7.59
N VAL A 151 1.63 3.65 6.76
CA VAL A 151 1.42 2.23 7.04
C VAL A 151 2.49 1.37 6.38
N LYS A 152 3.10 0.46 7.14
CA LYS A 152 4.03 -0.55 6.63
C LYS A 152 3.32 -1.86 6.32
N TYR A 153 3.57 -2.41 5.13
CA TYR A 153 3.02 -3.70 4.77
C TYR A 153 3.56 -4.81 5.68
N THR A 154 2.67 -5.64 6.21
CA THR A 154 3.02 -6.86 6.95
C THR A 154 2.14 -8.01 6.52
N PHE A 155 2.69 -9.22 6.63
CA PHE A 155 1.97 -10.46 6.37
C PHE A 155 1.35 -10.95 7.69
N ASN A 156 0.11 -11.44 7.63
CA ASN A 156 -0.65 -11.96 8.78
C ASN A 156 -0.70 -11.02 9.99
N PRO A 157 -1.21 -9.78 9.82
CA PRO A 157 -1.40 -8.88 10.95
C PRO A 157 -2.36 -9.52 11.97
N PRO A 158 -2.12 -9.35 13.29
CA PRO A 158 -2.99 -9.85 14.35
C PRO A 158 -4.45 -9.40 14.24
N LYS A 159 -4.68 -8.21 13.68
CA LYS A 159 -6.01 -7.65 13.46
C LYS A 159 -6.07 -6.90 12.13
N TYR A 160 -7.27 -6.86 11.56
CA TYR A 160 -7.52 -6.27 10.24
C TYR A 160 -8.28 -4.93 10.31
N ASP A 161 -8.65 -4.46 11.50
CA ASP A 161 -9.46 -3.26 11.67
C ASP A 161 -8.67 -1.94 11.57
N ALA A 162 -9.38 -0.85 11.29
CA ALA A 162 -8.77 0.45 11.01
C ALA A 162 -8.03 1.05 12.22
N LEU A 163 -8.55 0.89 13.45
CA LEU A 163 -7.90 1.40 14.66
C LEU A 163 -6.58 0.69 14.92
N TYR A 164 -6.56 -0.65 14.81
CA TYR A 164 -5.31 -1.40 14.90
C TYR A 164 -4.25 -0.88 13.91
N THR A 165 -4.64 -0.61 12.67
CA THR A 165 -3.72 -0.08 11.64
C THR A 165 -3.25 1.33 11.96
N LEU A 166 -4.12 2.20 12.47
CA LEU A 166 -3.76 3.55 12.89
C LEU A 166 -2.73 3.52 14.03
N GLU A 167 -2.95 2.69 15.03
CA GLU A 167 -2.10 2.56 16.22
C GLU A 167 -0.74 1.95 15.89
N THR A 168 -0.75 0.80 15.19
CA THR A 168 0.46 0.02 14.92
C THR A 168 1.23 0.48 13.70
N LYS A 169 0.59 1.26 12.82
CA LYS A 169 1.14 1.68 11.52
C LYS A 169 1.60 0.50 10.67
N SER A 170 0.91 -0.64 10.79
CA SER A 170 1.24 -1.87 10.08
C SER A 170 -0.02 -2.65 9.71
N GLY A 171 0.01 -3.32 8.56
CA GLY A 171 -1.11 -4.14 8.10
C GLY A 171 -0.93 -4.65 6.66
N ASN A 172 -1.85 -5.50 6.20
CA ASN A 172 -1.88 -5.98 4.81
C ASN A 172 -2.89 -5.19 3.95
N CYS A 173 -3.18 -5.64 2.73
CA CYS A 173 -4.12 -4.97 1.82
C CYS A 173 -5.47 -4.60 2.45
N GLN A 174 -6.02 -5.44 3.33
CA GLN A 174 -7.29 -5.18 4.02
C GLN A 174 -7.16 -4.05 5.05
N ASN A 175 -6.07 -4.01 5.82
CA ASN A 175 -5.78 -2.93 6.76
C ASN A 175 -5.62 -1.57 6.05
N PHE A 176 -4.88 -1.55 4.93
CA PHE A 176 -4.73 -0.35 4.10
C PHE A 176 -6.10 0.15 3.63
N ALA A 177 -6.95 -0.76 3.13
CA ALA A 177 -8.30 -0.44 2.69
C ALA A 177 -9.19 0.08 3.85
N HIS A 178 -9.26 -0.65 4.96
CA HIS A 178 -10.10 -0.28 6.09
C HIS A 178 -9.73 1.06 6.72
N LEU A 179 -8.42 1.34 6.92
CA LEU A 179 -7.99 2.64 7.45
C LEU A 179 -8.32 3.78 6.49
N ASN A 180 -8.11 3.59 5.18
CA ASN A 180 -8.48 4.60 4.18
C ASN A 180 -9.97 4.92 4.24
N ILE A 181 -10.80 3.87 4.21
CA ILE A 181 -12.26 3.97 4.22
C ILE A 181 -12.73 4.62 5.52
N ALA A 182 -12.16 4.26 6.68
CA ALA A 182 -12.54 4.84 7.97
C ALA A 182 -12.30 6.35 7.98
N LEU A 183 -11.12 6.79 7.52
CA LEU A 183 -10.77 8.21 7.40
C LEU A 183 -11.70 8.94 6.42
N LEU A 184 -11.98 8.37 5.24
CA LEU A 184 -12.88 8.95 4.24
C LEU A 184 -14.32 9.09 4.76
N ARG A 185 -14.87 8.00 5.33
CA ARG A 185 -16.24 7.98 5.88
C ARG A 185 -16.40 8.97 7.03
N SER A 186 -15.37 9.17 7.85
CA SER A 186 -15.39 10.10 8.99
C SER A 186 -15.56 11.58 8.59
N VAL A 187 -15.19 11.93 7.35
CA VAL A 187 -15.38 13.27 6.77
C VAL A 187 -16.51 13.32 5.73
N GLY A 188 -17.37 12.30 5.71
CA GLY A 188 -18.58 12.26 4.90
C GLY A 188 -18.38 11.81 3.45
N ILE A 189 -17.23 11.21 3.10
CA ILE A 189 -16.96 10.70 1.75
C ILE A 189 -17.30 9.20 1.71
N PRO A 190 -18.27 8.74 0.89
CA PRO A 190 -18.60 7.33 0.78
C PRO A 190 -17.44 6.57 0.13
N ALA A 191 -17.04 5.49 0.80
CA ALA A 191 -15.99 4.61 0.31
C ALA A 191 -16.34 3.16 0.63
N ARG A 192 -15.96 2.24 -0.25
CA ARG A 192 -16.26 0.80 -0.13
C ARG A 192 -15.03 -0.03 -0.38
N ILE A 193 -14.92 -1.16 0.32
CA ILE A 193 -13.85 -2.10 0.06
C ILE A 193 -14.20 -2.92 -1.17
N VAL A 194 -13.19 -3.29 -1.95
CA VAL A 194 -13.30 -4.15 -3.11
C VAL A 194 -12.40 -5.36 -2.89
N GLY A 195 -12.96 -6.56 -3.11
CA GLY A 195 -12.24 -7.82 -3.10
C GLY A 195 -12.07 -8.37 -4.51
N GLY A 196 -10.91 -8.94 -4.78
CA GLY A 196 -10.64 -9.52 -6.09
C GLY A 196 -9.29 -10.18 -6.19
N ILE A 197 -8.79 -10.25 -7.42
CA ILE A 197 -7.53 -10.88 -7.77
C ILE A 197 -6.62 -9.88 -8.44
N THR A 198 -5.34 -9.94 -8.09
CA THR A 198 -4.28 -9.24 -8.80
C THR A 198 -3.39 -10.18 -9.60
N LEU A 199 -2.76 -9.65 -10.64
CA LEU A 199 -1.93 -10.42 -11.56
C LEU A 199 -0.47 -9.97 -11.53
N LYS A 200 0.44 -10.93 -11.71
CA LYS A 200 1.90 -10.71 -11.57
C LYS A 200 2.58 -10.04 -12.76
N ASP A 201 1.98 -10.08 -13.93
CA ASP A 201 2.64 -9.55 -15.12
C ASP A 201 2.81 -8.05 -15.02
N SER A 202 4.06 -7.61 -14.95
CA SER A 202 4.38 -6.19 -14.78
C SER A 202 4.07 -5.39 -16.05
N TRP A 203 3.94 -4.08 -15.87
CA TRP A 203 3.84 -3.11 -16.97
C TRP A 203 4.82 -1.96 -16.75
N LYS A 204 5.20 -1.27 -17.83
CA LYS A 204 6.24 -0.24 -17.81
C LYS A 204 5.71 1.14 -18.13
N VAL A 205 6.21 2.14 -17.41
CA VAL A 205 5.99 3.56 -17.67
C VAL A 205 7.32 4.22 -18.00
N PRO A 206 7.55 4.64 -19.25
CA PRO A 206 8.72 5.42 -19.61
C PRO A 206 8.74 6.73 -18.83
N ILE A 207 9.83 7.02 -18.14
CA ILE A 207 10.01 8.31 -17.45
C ILE A 207 10.95 9.25 -18.21
N ASP A 208 11.92 8.70 -18.93
CA ASP A 208 12.82 9.41 -19.84
C ASP A 208 13.36 8.47 -20.93
N ALA A 209 14.32 8.92 -21.73
CA ALA A 209 14.90 8.15 -22.84
C ALA A 209 15.63 6.87 -22.41
N ARG A 210 16.01 6.73 -21.14
CA ARG A 210 16.83 5.63 -20.60
C ARG A 210 16.16 4.87 -19.47
N ASN A 211 15.17 5.44 -18.79
CA ASN A 211 14.57 4.84 -17.60
C ASN A 211 13.08 4.58 -17.78
N SER A 212 12.60 3.52 -17.13
CA SER A 212 11.18 3.19 -16.99
C SER A 212 10.86 2.82 -15.55
N ILE A 213 9.67 3.17 -15.09
CA ILE A 213 9.07 2.62 -13.86
C ILE A 213 8.39 1.31 -14.22
N VAL A 214 8.70 0.24 -13.49
CA VAL A 214 8.03 -1.05 -13.61
C VAL A 214 7.04 -1.19 -12.48
N GLN A 215 5.77 -1.30 -12.86
CA GLN A 215 4.69 -1.59 -11.95
C GLN A 215 4.49 -3.10 -11.94
N SER A 216 4.99 -3.74 -10.89
CA SER A 216 4.73 -5.15 -10.61
C SER A 216 3.82 -5.29 -9.39
N MET A 217 3.23 -6.47 -9.27
CA MET A 217 2.24 -6.79 -8.26
C MET A 217 2.31 -8.29 -8.01
N GLY A 218 1.96 -8.72 -6.79
CA GLY A 218 1.84 -10.14 -6.52
C GLY A 218 0.60 -10.72 -7.18
N GLN A 219 0.66 -11.98 -7.61
CA GLN A 219 -0.53 -12.70 -8.06
C GLN A 219 -1.27 -13.29 -6.86
N GLY A 220 -2.57 -13.06 -6.75
CA GLY A 220 -3.37 -13.64 -5.67
C GLY A 220 -4.57 -12.79 -5.27
N GLY A 221 -5.15 -13.09 -4.11
CA GLY A 221 -6.23 -12.31 -3.54
C GLY A 221 -5.75 -10.92 -3.12
N HIS A 222 -6.54 -9.89 -3.40
CA HIS A 222 -6.20 -8.52 -3.04
C HIS A 222 -7.44 -7.73 -2.65
N ALA A 223 -7.24 -6.79 -1.73
CA ALA A 223 -8.25 -5.81 -1.34
C ALA A 223 -7.79 -4.39 -1.67
N TRP A 224 -8.70 -3.61 -2.22
CA TRP A 224 -8.51 -2.18 -2.48
C TRP A 224 -9.79 -1.42 -2.17
N ILE A 225 -9.90 -0.16 -2.59
CA ILE A 225 -11.07 0.67 -2.28
C ILE A 225 -11.69 1.26 -3.55
N GLU A 226 -12.98 1.57 -3.48
CA GLU A 226 -13.62 2.49 -4.40
C GLU A 226 -14.13 3.69 -3.59
N VAL A 227 -13.98 4.88 -4.17
CA VAL A 227 -14.40 6.16 -3.57
C VAL A 227 -15.47 6.76 -4.47
N TYR A 228 -16.58 7.19 -3.88
CA TYR A 228 -17.68 7.80 -4.61
C TYR A 228 -17.44 9.30 -4.77
N PHE A 229 -17.43 9.77 -6.01
CA PHE A 229 -17.45 11.19 -6.36
C PHE A 229 -18.84 11.53 -6.92
N PRO A 230 -19.58 12.52 -6.38
CA PRO A 230 -20.92 12.87 -6.88
C PRO A 230 -21.00 13.15 -8.38
N ASP A 231 -19.91 13.68 -8.97
CA ASP A 231 -19.82 14.06 -10.37
C ASP A 231 -19.11 13.05 -11.28
N LEU A 232 -18.40 12.07 -10.71
CA LEU A 232 -17.65 11.05 -11.47
C LEU A 232 -18.10 9.60 -11.20
N GLY A 233 -18.95 9.39 -10.20
CA GLY A 233 -19.35 8.07 -9.71
C GLY A 233 -18.25 7.38 -8.89
N TRP A 234 -18.32 6.05 -8.82
CA TRP A 234 -17.32 5.24 -8.12
C TRP A 234 -16.01 5.17 -8.91
N LEU A 235 -14.92 5.60 -8.29
CA LEU A 235 -13.57 5.51 -8.84
C LEU A 235 -12.74 4.53 -7.99
N PRO A 236 -12.00 3.59 -8.60
CA PRO A 236 -11.19 2.62 -7.87
C PRO A 236 -9.81 3.19 -7.53
N TYR A 237 -9.36 2.93 -6.30
CA TYR A 237 -8.08 3.36 -5.72
C TYR A 237 -7.43 2.15 -5.04
N ASP A 238 -6.12 1.99 -5.17
CA ASP A 238 -5.35 1.00 -4.40
C ASP A 238 -4.35 1.70 -3.48
N PRO A 239 -4.73 2.01 -2.21
CA PRO A 239 -3.87 2.73 -1.27
C PRO A 239 -2.50 2.10 -1.02
N GLN A 240 -2.34 0.81 -1.32
CA GLN A 240 -1.10 0.07 -1.09
C GLN A 240 -0.18 0.10 -2.33
N GLN A 241 -0.72 0.22 -3.54
CA GLN A 241 0.05 0.06 -4.78
C GLN A 241 0.00 1.31 -5.66
N SER A 242 -0.99 1.39 -6.54
CA SER A 242 -1.15 2.48 -7.51
C SER A 242 -1.68 3.76 -6.89
N ARG A 243 -2.10 3.72 -5.63
CA ARG A 243 -2.66 4.80 -4.78
C ARG A 243 -3.96 5.37 -5.35
N GLN A 244 -3.94 5.95 -6.54
CA GLN A 244 -5.00 6.78 -7.11
C GLN A 244 -5.81 6.14 -8.25
N PHE A 245 -5.48 4.91 -8.64
CA PHE A 245 -6.23 4.14 -9.65
C PHE A 245 -6.05 2.63 -9.42
N THR A 246 -6.73 1.81 -10.22
CA THR A 246 -6.44 0.38 -10.38
C THR A 246 -6.12 0.06 -11.84
N SER A 247 -5.01 -0.65 -12.08
CA SER A 247 -4.59 -1.03 -13.43
C SER A 247 -5.42 -2.18 -14.02
N SER A 248 -5.16 -2.53 -15.29
CA SER A 248 -5.69 -3.73 -15.94
C SER A 248 -5.27 -5.06 -15.27
N ARG A 249 -4.45 -5.00 -14.21
CA ARG A 249 -4.04 -6.15 -13.39
C ARG A 249 -5.00 -6.46 -12.25
N HIS A 250 -6.04 -5.65 -12.06
CA HIS A 250 -7.04 -5.84 -11.00
C HIS A 250 -8.31 -6.45 -11.56
N ILE A 251 -8.62 -7.68 -11.14
CA ILE A 251 -9.89 -8.35 -11.43
C ILE A 251 -10.80 -8.18 -10.23
N LYS A 252 -11.84 -7.37 -10.37
CA LYS A 252 -12.87 -7.17 -9.35
C LYS A 252 -13.79 -8.40 -9.26
N GLN A 253 -14.03 -8.87 -8.05
CA GLN A 253 -15.01 -9.94 -7.79
C GLN A 253 -16.15 -9.44 -6.91
N THR A 254 -15.85 -8.71 -5.85
CA THR A 254 -16.81 -8.33 -4.81
C THR A 254 -16.56 -6.91 -4.31
N HIS A 255 -17.56 -6.30 -3.67
CA HIS A 255 -17.39 -5.04 -2.94
C HIS A 255 -18.37 -4.94 -1.75
N GLY A 256 -18.05 -4.16 -0.73
CA GLY A 256 -18.91 -4.08 0.46
C GLY A 256 -18.50 -3.02 1.47
N LEU A 257 -19.03 -3.12 2.69
CA LEU A 257 -18.71 -2.16 3.75
C LEU A 257 -17.35 -2.42 4.38
N ASP A 258 -16.99 -3.70 4.54
CA ASP A 258 -15.70 -4.18 5.04
C ASP A 258 -15.38 -5.60 4.53
N SER A 259 -14.25 -6.17 4.97
CA SER A 259 -13.75 -7.46 4.46
C SER A 259 -14.71 -8.64 4.65
N ARG A 260 -15.68 -8.55 5.57
CA ARG A 260 -16.69 -9.61 5.78
C ARG A 260 -17.68 -9.73 4.63
N ASP A 261 -17.88 -8.65 3.88
CA ASP A 261 -18.80 -8.62 2.74
C ASP A 261 -18.13 -9.12 1.43
N ILE A 262 -16.80 -9.16 1.37
CA ILE A 262 -16.05 -9.46 0.13
C ILE A 262 -15.34 -10.82 0.12
N ASN A 263 -15.14 -11.42 1.29
CA ASN A 263 -14.36 -12.65 1.44
C ASN A 263 -15.17 -13.92 1.17
N ASP A 264 -14.46 -14.91 0.62
CA ASP A 264 -14.95 -16.29 0.54
C ASP A 264 -15.00 -16.90 1.96
N ASN A 265 -16.01 -17.72 2.21
CA ASN A 265 -16.16 -18.38 3.51
C ASN A 265 -16.69 -19.81 3.36
N TRP A 266 -16.33 -20.66 4.31
CA TRP A 266 -16.82 -22.03 4.38
C TRP A 266 -17.15 -22.42 5.81
N ARG A 267 -17.97 -23.46 5.94
CA ARG A 267 -18.33 -24.08 7.21
C ARG A 267 -18.22 -25.59 7.10
N GLY A 268 -17.73 -26.23 8.15
CA GLY A 268 -17.54 -27.68 8.21
C GLY A 268 -17.87 -28.25 9.58
N SER A 269 -18.49 -29.43 9.61
CA SER A 269 -18.75 -30.21 10.83
C SER A 269 -18.41 -31.69 10.62
N PRO A 270 -17.76 -32.39 11.57
CA PRO A 270 -17.44 -31.93 12.94
C PRO A 270 -16.16 -31.10 13.05
N TYR A 271 -15.42 -30.94 11.96
CA TYR A 271 -14.23 -30.09 11.90
C TYR A 271 -14.19 -29.31 10.59
N LEU A 272 -13.30 -28.32 10.53
CA LEU A 272 -13.04 -27.51 9.35
C LEU A 272 -11.87 -28.11 8.54
N PRO A 273 -12.10 -28.61 7.32
CA PRO A 273 -11.02 -29.01 6.40
C PRO A 273 -9.99 -27.89 6.18
N ARG A 274 -8.73 -28.29 5.99
CA ARG A 274 -7.66 -27.32 5.69
C ARG A 274 -7.84 -26.79 4.27
N TYR A 275 -7.80 -25.47 4.12
CA TYR A 275 -7.96 -24.80 2.83
C TYR A 275 -6.61 -24.48 2.18
N SER A 276 -6.53 -24.68 0.86
CA SER A 276 -5.45 -24.15 0.02
C SER A 276 -6.02 -23.61 -1.28
N GLU A 277 -5.26 -22.71 -1.92
CA GLU A 277 -5.68 -22.07 -3.15
C GLU A 277 -4.48 -21.89 -4.09
N LEU A 278 -4.72 -22.13 -5.36
CA LEU A 278 -3.84 -21.77 -6.46
C LEU A 278 -4.58 -20.85 -7.41
N ILE A 279 -4.09 -19.62 -7.56
CA ILE A 279 -4.56 -18.67 -8.57
C ILE A 279 -3.52 -18.60 -9.67
N ASP A 280 -3.97 -18.80 -10.91
CA ASP A 280 -3.16 -18.66 -12.11
C ASP A 280 -3.82 -17.77 -13.16
N GLY A 281 -3.02 -16.87 -13.73
CA GLY A 281 -3.42 -15.91 -14.74
C GLY A 281 -2.48 -15.98 -15.94
N THR A 282 -3.05 -16.04 -17.14
CA THR A 282 -2.28 -15.97 -18.38
C THR A 282 -2.82 -14.80 -19.19
N PHE A 283 -1.95 -13.86 -19.56
CA PHE A 283 -2.29 -12.77 -20.47
C PHE A 283 -2.29 -13.29 -21.90
N LYS A 284 -3.48 -13.36 -22.50
CA LYS A 284 -3.60 -13.69 -23.93
C LYS A 284 -3.12 -12.54 -24.81
N SER A 285 -3.39 -11.32 -24.37
CA SER A 285 -2.94 -10.07 -24.99
C SER A 285 -2.93 -8.97 -23.92
N ASP A 286 -2.09 -7.98 -24.11
CA ASP A 286 -2.01 -6.78 -23.28
C ASP A 286 -1.53 -5.62 -24.16
N ASP A 287 -2.18 -4.47 -24.03
CA ASP A 287 -1.84 -3.26 -24.77
C ASP A 287 -1.81 -2.09 -23.80
N ILE A 288 -0.67 -1.39 -23.76
CA ILE A 288 -0.39 -0.31 -22.81
C ILE A 288 0.04 0.91 -23.61
N ASP A 289 -0.88 1.85 -23.77
CA ASP A 289 -0.61 3.18 -24.34
C ASP A 289 -0.69 4.24 -23.24
N LEU A 290 0.47 4.75 -22.82
CA LEU A 290 0.57 5.75 -21.76
C LEU A 290 1.47 6.90 -22.17
N LYS A 291 0.92 8.11 -22.06
CA LYS A 291 1.67 9.37 -22.17
C LYS A 291 1.65 10.05 -20.82
N VAL A 292 2.79 10.03 -20.14
CA VAL A 292 2.93 10.58 -18.79
C VAL A 292 3.63 11.93 -18.80
N MET A 293 3.23 12.81 -17.89
CA MET A 293 3.96 14.03 -17.57
C MET A 293 4.57 13.89 -16.18
N ASN A 294 5.86 14.15 -16.07
CA ASN A 294 6.53 14.11 -14.78
C ASN A 294 6.33 15.43 -14.02
N SER A 295 5.94 15.34 -12.75
CA SER A 295 5.73 16.50 -11.87
C SER A 295 6.99 16.88 -11.08
N THR A 296 7.98 15.99 -10.95
CA THR A 296 9.23 16.21 -10.19
C THR A 296 10.44 15.60 -10.88
N LYS A 297 11.64 16.21 -10.76
CA LYS A 297 12.83 15.71 -11.45
C LYS A 297 13.32 14.33 -10.98
N GLU A 298 13.08 13.99 -9.71
CA GLU A 298 13.47 12.72 -9.10
C GLU A 298 12.21 11.91 -8.79
N PRO A 299 12.24 10.56 -8.97
CA PRO A 299 11.17 9.72 -8.47
C PRO A 299 11.13 9.89 -6.94
N ARG A 300 9.94 10.03 -6.39
CA ARG A 300 9.64 9.72 -4.97
C ARG A 300 9.05 8.31 -4.96
N PRO A 301 8.62 7.70 -3.83
CA PRO A 301 7.60 6.65 -3.92
C PRO A 301 6.51 7.16 -4.86
N TYR A 302 6.54 6.68 -6.09
CA TYR A 302 5.98 7.38 -7.23
C TYR A 302 4.49 7.11 -7.29
N ILE A 303 3.73 8.15 -7.61
CA ILE A 303 2.29 8.05 -7.79
C ILE A 303 2.04 8.18 -9.28
N ILE A 304 1.57 7.10 -9.89
CA ILE A 304 0.92 7.20 -11.18
C ILE A 304 -0.53 7.52 -10.88
N SER A 305 -1.05 8.56 -11.53
CA SER A 305 -2.44 8.95 -11.39
C SER A 305 -2.90 9.66 -12.65
N ASN A 306 -4.21 9.65 -12.84
CA ASN A 306 -4.92 10.51 -13.77
C ASN A 306 -4.54 11.96 -13.44
N LEU A 307 -4.39 12.79 -14.48
CA LEU A 307 -4.34 14.24 -14.26
C LEU A 307 -5.73 14.71 -13.82
N VAL A 308 -5.97 14.79 -12.52
CA VAL A 308 -7.24 15.33 -12.00
C VAL A 308 -7.08 16.82 -11.76
N SER A 309 -7.80 17.63 -12.54
CA SER A 309 -7.89 19.07 -12.34
C SER A 309 -9.16 19.35 -11.55
N ALA A 310 -9.02 19.92 -10.35
CA ALA A 310 -10.16 20.33 -9.55
C ALA A 310 -10.30 21.85 -9.59
N GLN A 311 -11.41 22.32 -10.15
CA GLN A 311 -11.77 23.75 -10.17
C GLN A 311 -13.00 23.95 -9.29
N VAL A 312 -12.83 24.72 -8.22
CA VAL A 312 -13.96 25.13 -7.38
C VAL A 312 -14.61 26.36 -8.04
N PRO A 313 -15.95 26.43 -8.16
CA PRO A 313 -16.62 27.65 -8.58
C PRO A 313 -16.23 28.82 -7.66
N VAL A 314 -16.00 30.00 -8.24
CA VAL A 314 -15.52 31.23 -7.56
C VAL A 314 -16.40 31.63 -6.35
N SER A 315 -17.63 31.12 -6.25
CA SER A 315 -18.60 31.40 -5.19
C SER A 315 -18.53 30.49 -3.95
N TYR A 316 -17.63 29.50 -3.88
CA TYR A 316 -17.54 28.65 -2.68
C TYR A 316 -16.81 29.37 -1.53
N GLN A 317 -17.59 29.88 -0.58
CA GLN A 317 -17.07 30.19 0.75
C GLN A 317 -17.01 28.87 1.52
N GLY A 318 -15.79 28.35 1.73
CA GLY A 318 -15.59 27.15 2.54
C GLY A 318 -16.17 27.31 3.96
N PRO A 319 -16.29 26.22 4.73
CA PRO A 319 -16.77 26.31 6.09
C PRO A 319 -15.92 27.34 6.87
N PRO A 320 -16.54 28.17 7.73
CA PRO A 320 -15.79 29.13 8.54
C PRO A 320 -14.72 28.40 9.33
N ALA A 321 -13.51 28.97 9.38
CA ALA A 321 -12.40 28.43 10.14
C ALA A 321 -12.89 28.04 11.53
N VAL A 322 -12.67 26.79 11.94
CA VAL A 322 -13.03 26.34 13.29
C VAL A 322 -12.33 27.28 14.27
N ALA A 323 -13.11 28.06 15.00
CA ALA A 323 -12.59 28.88 16.08
C ALA A 323 -11.82 27.94 17.02
N LYS A 324 -10.55 28.29 17.32
CA LYS A 324 -9.77 27.57 18.33
C LYS A 324 -10.64 27.46 19.59
N GLN A 325 -11.11 26.26 19.92
CA GLN A 325 -11.78 26.07 21.18
C GLN A 325 -10.78 26.42 22.28
N PRO A 326 -11.15 27.26 23.26
CA PRO A 326 -10.27 27.50 24.39
C PRO A 326 -10.03 26.16 25.09
N VAL A 327 -8.77 25.75 25.14
CA VAL A 327 -8.32 24.62 25.95
C VAL A 327 -8.80 24.90 27.38
N LYS A 328 -9.74 24.10 27.88
CA LYS A 328 -10.06 24.12 29.31
C LYS A 328 -8.76 23.82 30.06
N PRO A 329 -8.31 24.68 30.98
CA PRO A 329 -7.15 24.38 31.80
C PRO A 329 -7.36 23.07 32.53
N ALA A 330 -6.35 22.22 32.53
CA ALA A 330 -6.36 20.97 33.28
C ALA A 330 -6.72 21.26 34.75
N VAL A 331 -7.72 20.54 35.27
CA VAL A 331 -8.03 20.51 36.70
C VAL A 331 -6.81 19.92 37.40
N LYS A 332 -6.09 20.76 38.15
CA LYS A 332 -5.08 20.28 39.09
C LYS A 332 -5.78 19.61 40.27
N PRO A 333 -5.32 18.44 40.75
CA PRO A 333 -5.83 17.87 41.99
C PRO A 333 -5.42 18.74 43.18
N ASP A 334 -6.41 19.08 44.01
CA ASP A 334 -6.28 19.81 45.26
C ASP A 334 -5.49 18.99 46.29
N ILE A 335 -4.33 19.50 46.70
CA ILE A 335 -3.77 19.25 48.04
C ILE A 335 -3.30 20.60 48.57
N ALA A 336 -4.10 21.18 49.46
CA ALA A 336 -3.72 22.37 50.23
C ALA A 336 -2.80 21.99 51.40
N PRO A 337 -1.87 22.88 51.76
CA PRO A 337 -1.83 23.37 53.13
C PRO A 337 -1.88 24.91 53.19
N PRO A 338 -2.37 25.50 54.29
CA PRO A 338 -2.93 26.85 54.27
C PRO A 338 -1.92 27.99 54.51
N ALA A 339 -2.27 29.10 53.84
CA ALA A 339 -2.24 30.52 54.23
C ALA A 339 -1.00 31.17 54.84
N VAL A 340 -0.51 32.22 54.17
CA VAL A 340 -0.23 33.52 54.81
C VAL A 340 -0.72 34.63 53.87
N GLU A 341 -1.65 35.45 54.36
CA GLU A 341 -2.17 36.67 53.75
C GLU A 341 -1.11 37.79 53.76
N THR A 342 -1.18 38.71 52.80
CA THR A 342 -1.39 40.14 53.13
C THR A 342 -1.70 40.95 51.89
N VAL A 343 -2.72 41.79 52.06
CA VAL A 343 -3.30 42.79 51.15
C VAL A 343 -2.57 44.12 51.35
N THR A 344 -2.53 44.98 50.32
CA THR A 344 -2.87 46.43 50.31
C THR A 344 -2.38 47.01 48.97
N GLU A 345 -3.26 47.48 48.07
CA GLU A 345 -3.94 48.79 48.04
C GLU A 345 -2.97 49.98 48.15
N ASP A 346 -2.80 50.75 47.07
CA ASP A 346 -3.41 52.09 46.93
C ASP A 346 -2.86 52.89 45.73
N GLY A 347 -3.70 53.82 45.25
CA GLY A 347 -3.20 55.14 44.84
C GLY A 347 -3.42 55.55 43.38
N ALA A 348 -4.59 56.13 43.10
CA ALA A 348 -4.85 56.95 41.92
C ALA A 348 -4.33 58.39 42.08
N THR A 349 -3.94 59.05 40.98
CA THR A 349 -4.15 60.49 40.73
C THR A 349 -4.00 60.83 39.24
N VAL A 350 -4.83 61.77 38.79
CA VAL A 350 -5.08 62.25 37.43
C VAL A 350 -4.37 63.60 37.21
N GLY A 351 -4.08 63.96 35.95
CA GLY A 351 -3.83 65.34 35.51
C GLY A 351 -3.49 65.48 34.02
N ASP A 352 -4.50 65.86 33.22
CA ASP A 352 -4.62 66.86 32.12
C ASP A 352 -3.33 67.57 31.58
N GLU A 353 -3.18 68.09 30.35
CA GLU A 353 -4.08 68.55 29.27
C GLU A 353 -3.28 68.86 27.95
N ASP A 354 -3.99 69.32 26.90
CA ASP A 354 -3.56 70.04 25.67
C ASP A 354 -2.84 69.30 24.50
N GLY A 355 -3.10 69.55 23.20
CA GLY A 355 -3.99 70.49 22.50
C GLY A 355 -3.72 70.56 20.98
N MET A 356 -4.76 70.97 20.23
CA MET A 356 -4.79 71.64 18.92
C MET A 356 -4.73 70.92 17.53
N VAL A 357 -5.54 71.53 16.65
CA VAL A 357 -6.09 71.16 15.33
C VAL A 357 -5.49 72.06 14.22
N ARG A 358 -5.44 71.62 12.94
CA ARG A 358 -5.49 72.54 11.76
C ARG A 358 -6.04 71.89 10.47
N ILE A 359 -6.65 72.73 9.61
CA ILE A 359 -7.66 72.43 8.58
C ILE A 359 -7.22 72.92 7.16
N LYS A 360 -7.48 72.07 6.12
CA LYS A 360 -7.75 72.28 4.65
C LYS A 360 -6.75 73.10 3.77
N LYS A 361 -6.63 72.94 2.44
CA LYS A 361 -7.60 72.83 1.30
C LYS A 361 -6.92 72.28 -0.02
N PRO A 362 -7.67 72.06 -1.13
CA PRO A 362 -7.38 71.11 -2.24
C PRO A 362 -7.08 71.74 -3.62
N VAL A 363 -6.55 70.97 -4.61
CA VAL A 363 -6.60 71.25 -6.07
C VAL A 363 -6.59 69.94 -6.93
N LYS A 364 -7.35 69.92 -8.05
CA LYS A 364 -7.53 68.89 -9.14
C LYS A 364 -6.51 69.11 -10.31
N PRO A 365 -6.57 68.44 -11.49
CA PRO A 365 -6.53 67.01 -11.86
C PRO A 365 -5.54 66.69 -13.03
N ALA A 366 -5.13 65.42 -13.26
CA ALA A 366 -4.74 64.91 -14.59
C ALA A 366 -4.73 63.36 -14.67
N LYS A 367 -5.22 62.81 -15.80
CA LYS A 367 -5.25 61.37 -16.23
C LYS A 367 -3.85 60.87 -16.65
N PRO A 368 -3.62 59.60 -17.10
CA PRO A 368 -4.34 58.33 -16.95
C PRO A 368 -3.50 57.24 -16.22
N GLY A 369 -4.16 56.25 -15.62
CA GLY A 369 -3.53 55.25 -14.75
C GLY A 369 -2.65 54.20 -15.47
N PRO A 370 -1.47 53.84 -14.92
CA PRO A 370 -0.74 52.62 -15.30
C PRO A 370 -1.31 51.38 -14.58
N LYS A 371 -1.18 50.25 -15.27
CA LYS A 371 -1.66 48.90 -14.92
C LYS A 371 -1.39 48.51 -13.46
N THR A 372 -2.42 47.95 -12.81
CA THR A 372 -2.38 47.34 -11.48
C THR A 372 -1.24 46.33 -11.33
N PRO A 373 -0.46 46.35 -10.23
CA PRO A 373 0.55 45.34 -9.96
C PRO A 373 -0.11 43.97 -9.76
N ARG A 374 0.51 42.90 -10.29
CA ARG A 374 0.12 41.52 -9.98
C ARG A 374 0.22 41.28 -8.46
N PRO A 375 -0.73 40.55 -7.84
CA PRO A 375 -0.61 40.20 -6.43
C PRO A 375 0.66 39.38 -6.20
N VAL A 376 1.45 39.80 -5.22
CA VAL A 376 2.57 39.04 -4.69
C VAL A 376 2.01 37.74 -4.13
N VAL A 377 2.34 36.62 -4.79
CA VAL A 377 2.06 35.28 -4.26
C VAL A 377 3.00 35.08 -3.08
N THR A 378 2.48 35.21 -1.86
CA THR A 378 3.14 34.71 -0.66
C THR A 378 3.31 33.21 -0.84
N LYS A 379 4.57 32.76 -0.94
CA LYS A 379 4.90 31.33 -0.90
C LYS A 379 4.37 30.78 0.42
N VAL A 380 3.35 29.94 0.34
CA VAL A 380 2.98 29.06 1.45
C VAL A 380 4.12 28.06 1.58
N ASP A 381 4.87 28.12 2.67
CA ASP A 381 5.86 27.12 3.00
C ASP A 381 5.15 25.77 3.13
N LYS A 382 5.39 24.91 2.13
CA LYS A 382 4.96 23.51 2.19
C LYS A 382 5.64 22.90 3.40
N ALA A 383 4.86 22.48 4.39
CA ALA A 383 5.37 21.66 5.48
C ALA A 383 6.12 20.47 4.87
N LYS A 384 7.45 20.46 5.01
CA LYS A 384 8.26 19.28 4.72
C LYS A 384 7.78 18.20 5.68
N ILE A 385 7.24 17.12 5.14
CA ILE A 385 7.12 15.88 5.89
C ILE A 385 8.56 15.44 6.16
N GLU A 386 9.07 15.71 7.35
CA GLU A 386 10.33 15.11 7.80
C GLU A 386 10.07 13.61 7.96
N LYS A 387 10.72 12.79 7.12
CA LYS A 387 10.90 11.37 7.41
C LYS A 387 11.45 11.30 8.85
N PRO A 388 11.02 10.34 9.70
CA PRO A 388 11.60 10.20 11.03
C PRO A 388 13.12 10.16 10.86
N VAL A 389 13.79 11.18 11.39
CA VAL A 389 15.25 11.25 11.38
C VAL A 389 15.69 9.95 12.04
N PRO A 390 16.49 9.09 11.37
CA PRO A 390 17.03 7.92 12.02
C PRO A 390 17.70 8.44 13.29
N THR A 391 17.21 8.02 14.46
CA THR A 391 17.89 8.30 15.72
C THR A 391 19.36 8.04 15.46
N LYS A 392 20.23 9.04 15.64
CA LYS A 392 21.68 8.90 15.44
C LYS A 392 22.14 7.79 16.37
N GLN A 393 22.11 6.55 15.89
CA GLN A 393 22.58 5.40 16.62
C GLN A 393 24.08 5.58 16.72
N LYS A 394 24.62 5.50 17.93
CA LYS A 394 26.07 5.49 18.13
C LYS A 394 26.64 4.36 17.27
N PRO A 395 27.78 4.57 16.58
CA PRO A 395 28.43 3.49 15.85
C PRO A 395 28.63 2.29 16.78
N PRO A 396 28.33 1.07 16.32
CA PRO A 396 28.57 -0.13 17.12
C PRO A 396 30.05 -0.24 17.47
N LEU A 397 30.33 -0.79 18.65
CA LEU A 397 31.70 -1.00 19.11
C LEU A 397 32.44 -1.91 18.11
N GLN A 398 33.70 -1.58 17.82
CA GLN A 398 34.53 -2.37 16.93
C GLN A 398 34.53 -3.85 17.33
N GLY A 399 34.37 -4.73 16.35
CA GLY A 399 34.30 -6.18 16.54
C GLY A 399 32.91 -6.72 16.92
N THR A 400 31.94 -5.85 17.24
CA THR A 400 30.56 -6.27 17.53
C THR A 400 29.89 -6.81 16.27
N HIS A 401 29.15 -7.92 16.40
CA HIS A 401 28.36 -8.43 15.30
C HIS A 401 27.18 -7.49 15.01
N VAL A 402 27.03 -7.12 13.75
CA VAL A 402 25.98 -6.23 13.25
C VAL A 402 25.17 -6.97 12.20
N THR A 403 23.85 -6.78 12.24
CA THR A 403 22.93 -7.26 11.21
C THR A 403 21.93 -6.17 10.88
N PHE A 404 21.73 -5.91 9.60
CA PHE A 404 20.81 -4.89 9.10
C PHE A 404 20.26 -5.25 7.71
N GLY A 405 19.15 -4.65 7.33
CA GLY A 405 18.43 -4.93 6.08
C GLY A 405 16.91 -4.90 6.32
N ASN A 406 16.12 -5.22 5.29
CA ASN A 406 14.69 -5.43 5.43
C ASN A 406 14.42 -6.91 5.71
N MET A 407 14.25 -7.23 6.99
CA MET A 407 14.27 -8.62 7.48
C MET A 407 12.89 -9.26 7.60
N ASP A 408 11.84 -8.52 7.28
CA ASP A 408 10.46 -8.92 7.49
C ASP A 408 9.94 -9.73 6.29
N PHE A 409 9.69 -11.02 6.48
CA PHE A 409 8.96 -11.85 5.51
C PHE A 409 8.28 -13.01 6.24
N PRO A 410 7.17 -13.56 5.69
CA PRO A 410 6.45 -14.64 6.34
C PRO A 410 7.23 -15.95 6.21
N ASN A 411 7.55 -16.59 7.34
CA ASN A 411 8.07 -17.96 7.35
C ASN A 411 6.98 -18.97 6.91
N LEU A 412 5.70 -18.64 7.17
CA LEU A 412 4.49 -19.36 6.75
C LEU A 412 3.39 -18.32 6.48
N VAL A 413 2.69 -18.45 5.35
CA VAL A 413 1.52 -17.62 5.02
C VAL A 413 0.28 -18.49 5.23
N ASP A 414 -0.54 -18.18 6.23
CA ASP A 414 -1.85 -18.78 6.37
C ASP A 414 -2.80 -18.14 5.35
N SER A 415 -3.52 -18.96 4.58
CA SER A 415 -4.44 -18.48 3.54
C SER A 415 -5.86 -18.18 4.06
N TYR A 416 -6.11 -18.40 5.36
CA TYR A 416 -7.44 -18.24 5.96
C TYR A 416 -7.41 -18.09 7.49
N ASN A 417 -8.49 -17.49 8.03
CA ASN A 417 -8.78 -17.43 9.45
C ASN A 417 -9.89 -18.41 9.81
N VAL A 418 -9.87 -18.92 11.05
CA VAL A 418 -10.92 -19.81 11.59
C VAL A 418 -11.60 -19.15 12.79
N HIS A 419 -12.92 -19.12 12.77
CA HIS A 419 -13.74 -18.69 13.89
C HIS A 419 -14.85 -19.72 14.13
N GLY A 420 -14.70 -20.53 15.18
CA GLY A 420 -15.62 -21.64 15.46
C GLY A 420 -15.60 -22.68 14.34
N ASP A 421 -16.76 -22.90 13.72
CA ASP A 421 -16.98 -23.82 12.59
C ASP A 421 -16.80 -23.15 11.22
N THR A 422 -16.39 -21.87 11.19
CA THR A 422 -16.36 -21.05 9.97
C THR A 422 -14.92 -20.67 9.62
N GLY A 423 -14.51 -21.01 8.39
CA GLY A 423 -13.29 -20.51 7.76
C GLY A 423 -13.58 -19.30 6.88
N THR A 424 -12.70 -18.31 6.88
CA THR A 424 -12.77 -17.14 6.00
C THR A 424 -11.44 -16.95 5.29
N ARG A 425 -11.49 -16.82 3.97
CA ARG A 425 -10.30 -16.58 3.13
C ARG A 425 -9.60 -15.28 3.53
N ILE A 426 -8.28 -15.32 3.67
CA ILE A 426 -7.45 -14.12 3.78
C ILE A 426 -7.03 -13.74 2.37
N LEU A 427 -7.22 -12.48 2.00
CA LEU A 427 -6.71 -11.94 0.74
C LEU A 427 -5.21 -11.69 0.90
N ASP A 428 -4.42 -12.52 0.25
CA ASP A 428 -2.97 -12.34 0.14
C ASP A 428 -2.48 -12.67 -1.26
N LYS A 429 -1.30 -12.14 -1.60
CA LYS A 429 -0.70 -12.22 -2.92
C LYS A 429 0.73 -12.76 -2.85
N GLU A 430 1.12 -13.54 -3.84
CA GLU A 430 2.48 -14.05 -3.95
C GLU A 430 3.43 -12.94 -4.39
N THR A 431 4.34 -12.51 -3.52
CA THR A 431 5.27 -11.40 -3.78
C THR A 431 6.71 -11.88 -3.98
N SER A 432 7.01 -12.39 -5.17
CA SER A 432 8.38 -12.81 -5.47
C SER A 432 8.71 -12.77 -6.96
N GLU A 433 9.99 -12.67 -7.27
CA GLU A 433 10.51 -12.72 -8.64
C GLU A 433 11.36 -13.97 -8.86
N TYR A 434 11.22 -14.60 -10.01
CA TYR A 434 12.06 -15.75 -10.39
C TYR A 434 13.49 -15.31 -10.63
N VAL A 435 14.44 -16.07 -10.08
CA VAL A 435 15.87 -15.85 -10.30
C VAL A 435 16.23 -16.02 -11.79
N THR A 436 15.56 -16.93 -12.48
CA THR A 436 15.71 -17.24 -13.91
C THR A 436 14.84 -16.40 -14.83
N SER A 437 14.32 -15.27 -14.35
CA SER A 437 13.58 -14.36 -15.24
C SER A 437 14.49 -13.83 -16.36
N LYS A 438 13.89 -13.28 -17.42
CA LYS A 438 14.65 -12.56 -18.47
C LYS A 438 15.35 -11.30 -17.94
N TYR A 439 15.06 -10.89 -16.72
CA TYR A 439 15.63 -9.74 -16.05
C TYR A 439 16.61 -10.15 -14.96
N ILE A 440 17.64 -9.34 -14.80
CA ILE A 440 18.50 -9.35 -13.62
C ILE A 440 17.94 -8.31 -12.64
N TYR A 441 17.87 -8.68 -11.37
CA TYR A 441 17.37 -7.84 -10.28
C TYR A 441 18.48 -7.34 -9.37
N ALA A 442 18.33 -6.10 -8.89
CA ALA A 442 19.23 -5.49 -7.93
C ALA A 442 18.47 -4.71 -6.84
N GLN A 443 18.98 -4.78 -5.62
CA GLN A 443 18.48 -4.06 -4.44
C GLN A 443 19.62 -3.27 -3.79
N ALA A 444 19.44 -1.97 -3.63
CA ALA A 444 20.38 -1.10 -2.94
C ALA A 444 20.20 -1.15 -1.43
N PHE A 445 21.28 -0.85 -0.71
CA PHE A 445 21.29 -0.64 0.73
C PHE A 445 22.43 0.28 1.15
N HIS A 446 22.30 0.87 2.34
CA HIS A 446 23.29 1.77 2.91
C HIS A 446 24.09 1.11 4.03
N VAL A 447 25.40 1.32 3.98
CA VAL A 447 26.35 0.95 5.03
C VAL A 447 26.73 2.22 5.78
N ASN A 448 26.36 2.31 7.05
CA ASN A 448 26.55 3.53 7.86
C ASN A 448 27.93 3.62 8.54
N HIS A 449 28.56 2.48 8.79
CA HIS A 449 29.88 2.34 9.42
C HIS A 449 30.64 1.20 8.73
N GLY A 450 31.95 1.13 8.88
CA GLY A 450 32.72 0.04 8.26
C GLY A 450 32.25 -1.33 8.76
N VAL A 451 32.11 -2.31 7.87
CA VAL A 451 31.68 -3.67 8.20
C VAL A 451 32.63 -4.68 7.57
N ALA A 452 33.21 -5.56 8.38
CA ALA A 452 33.82 -6.80 7.92
C ALA A 452 32.69 -7.78 7.60
N LEU A 453 32.36 -7.89 6.31
CA LEU A 453 31.24 -8.67 5.81
C LEU A 453 31.49 -10.16 6.06
N GLU A 454 30.52 -10.81 6.70
CA GLU A 454 30.51 -12.27 6.86
C GLU A 454 29.64 -12.91 5.79
N LYS A 455 28.42 -12.37 5.60
CA LYS A 455 27.45 -12.85 4.62
C LYS A 455 26.38 -11.83 4.31
N VAL A 456 25.71 -12.04 3.18
CA VAL A 456 24.40 -11.47 2.88
C VAL A 456 23.43 -12.64 2.77
N SER A 457 22.24 -12.55 3.36
CA SER A 457 21.21 -13.55 3.20
C SER A 457 20.01 -12.96 2.47
N LEU A 458 19.42 -13.73 1.57
CA LEU A 458 18.21 -13.35 0.83
C LEU A 458 17.03 -14.21 1.29
N ALA A 459 15.84 -13.63 1.39
CA ALA A 459 14.63 -14.41 1.61
C ALA A 459 14.21 -15.07 0.30
N MET A 460 14.41 -16.39 0.21
CA MET A 460 14.23 -17.13 -1.03
C MET A 460 13.39 -18.38 -0.82
N ARG A 461 12.87 -18.92 -1.92
CA ARG A 461 12.17 -20.20 -1.96
C ARG A 461 12.64 -21.03 -3.15
N LYS A 462 13.05 -22.28 -2.90
CA LYS A 462 13.39 -23.24 -3.95
C LYS A 462 12.17 -24.02 -4.40
N PHE A 463 11.97 -24.10 -5.72
CA PHE A 463 10.94 -24.93 -6.35
C PHE A 463 11.54 -26.16 -7.04
N GLY A 464 12.76 -26.05 -7.59
CA GLY A 464 13.46 -27.13 -8.29
C GLY A 464 14.80 -26.66 -8.87
N GLY A 465 15.37 -27.45 -9.79
CA GLY A 465 16.65 -27.15 -10.45
C GLY A 465 17.88 -27.61 -9.68
N ASP A 466 18.98 -27.76 -10.42
CA ASP A 466 20.30 -28.25 -10.00
C ASP A 466 21.43 -27.22 -10.25
N GLY A 467 21.06 -26.01 -10.69
CA GLY A 467 21.98 -24.91 -10.95
C GLY A 467 22.61 -24.31 -9.70
N THR A 468 23.17 -23.11 -9.86
CA THR A 468 23.85 -22.37 -8.80
C THR A 468 23.33 -20.94 -8.76
N VAL A 469 23.21 -20.40 -7.55
CA VAL A 469 22.94 -18.96 -7.32
C VAL A 469 24.10 -18.31 -6.60
N TYR A 470 24.31 -17.03 -6.89
CA TYR A 470 25.32 -16.19 -6.24
C TYR A 470 24.90 -14.73 -6.33
N ILE A 471 25.54 -13.87 -5.56
CA ILE A 471 25.31 -12.43 -5.62
C ILE A 471 26.59 -11.69 -5.97
N ASP A 472 26.45 -10.64 -6.78
CA ASP A 472 27.48 -9.60 -6.88
C ASP A 472 27.09 -8.48 -5.92
N LEU A 473 27.99 -8.13 -5.00
CA LEU A 473 27.86 -6.99 -4.12
C LEU A 473 28.71 -5.85 -4.66
N VAL A 474 28.06 -4.83 -5.22
CA VAL A 474 28.74 -3.76 -5.98
C VAL A 474 28.47 -2.39 -5.40
N ARG A 475 29.35 -1.42 -5.67
CA ARG A 475 29.13 -0.02 -5.27
C ARG A 475 28.07 0.65 -6.12
N ASP A 476 27.49 1.71 -5.56
CA ASP A 476 26.65 2.63 -6.30
C ASP A 476 27.47 3.49 -7.28
N ASP A 477 26.96 3.65 -8.50
CA ASP A 477 27.39 4.64 -9.49
C ASP A 477 26.17 5.45 -9.95
N GLY A 478 25.95 6.58 -9.27
CA GLY A 478 24.87 7.50 -9.61
C GLY A 478 23.47 6.89 -9.51
N GLY A 479 23.20 6.11 -8.46
CA GLY A 479 21.92 5.44 -8.25
C GLY A 479 21.75 4.13 -9.04
N ARG A 480 22.85 3.53 -9.50
CA ARG A 480 22.86 2.27 -10.26
C ARG A 480 23.95 1.31 -9.76
N PRO A 481 23.78 -0.01 -9.94
CA PRO A 481 24.84 -0.97 -9.66
C PRO A 481 26.06 -0.81 -10.58
N ASN A 482 27.23 -0.52 -10.00
CA ASN A 482 28.50 -0.51 -10.72
C ASN A 482 29.08 -1.93 -10.84
N ILE A 483 28.71 -2.66 -11.88
CA ILE A 483 29.14 -4.06 -12.06
C ILE A 483 30.66 -4.26 -12.20
N LEU A 484 31.44 -3.19 -12.32
CA LEU A 484 32.91 -3.22 -12.40
C LEU A 484 33.59 -2.97 -11.05
N ASP A 485 32.87 -2.49 -10.03
CA ASP A 485 33.39 -2.19 -8.69
C ASP A 485 32.57 -2.93 -7.63
N GLY A 486 33.04 -4.12 -7.28
CA GLY A 486 32.40 -4.95 -6.28
C GLY A 486 33.09 -6.28 -6.07
N MET A 487 32.38 -7.18 -5.40
CA MET A 487 32.84 -8.52 -5.07
C MET A 487 31.73 -9.53 -5.35
N ARG A 488 32.11 -10.78 -5.59
CA ARG A 488 31.17 -11.88 -5.81
C ARG A 488 31.14 -12.79 -4.58
N SER A 489 29.94 -13.24 -4.21
CA SER A 489 29.80 -14.25 -3.16
C SER A 489 30.33 -15.61 -3.62
N ASN A 490 30.56 -16.50 -2.67
CA ASN A 490 30.70 -17.91 -2.96
C ASN A 490 29.44 -18.43 -3.66
N LEU A 491 29.65 -19.42 -4.54
CA LEU A 491 28.59 -20.10 -5.27
C LEU A 491 27.76 -20.97 -4.33
N VAL A 492 26.43 -20.87 -4.41
CA VAL A 492 25.49 -21.71 -3.66
C VAL A 492 24.79 -22.66 -4.64
N SER A 493 25.17 -23.93 -4.60
CA SER A 493 24.49 -24.98 -5.37
C SER A 493 23.07 -25.17 -4.84
N LEU A 494 22.10 -25.24 -5.75
CA LEU A 494 20.70 -25.47 -5.41
C LEU A 494 20.47 -26.82 -4.73
N GLU A 495 21.29 -27.83 -5.00
CA GLU A 495 21.20 -29.13 -4.34
C GLU A 495 21.37 -29.02 -2.81
N LYS A 496 22.15 -28.04 -2.36
CA LYS A 496 22.37 -27.74 -0.93
C LYS A 496 21.25 -26.93 -0.30
N ILE A 497 20.33 -26.40 -1.11
CA ILE A 497 19.17 -25.65 -0.64
C ILE A 497 17.99 -26.61 -0.52
N SER A 498 17.51 -26.82 0.70
CA SER A 498 16.35 -27.67 0.97
C SER A 498 15.08 -27.09 0.36
N ARG A 499 14.24 -27.96 -0.21
CA ARG A 499 12.91 -27.58 -0.69
C ARG A 499 11.93 -27.66 0.48
N LYS A 500 11.40 -26.52 0.92
CA LYS A 500 10.39 -26.45 1.98
C LYS A 500 9.32 -25.38 1.67
N PRO A 501 8.11 -25.49 2.26
CA PRO A 501 7.09 -24.43 2.16
C PRO A 501 7.58 -23.10 2.73
N GLY A 502 7.02 -22.00 2.24
CA GLY A 502 7.37 -20.65 2.68
C GLY A 502 8.71 -20.13 2.13
N TYR A 503 9.03 -18.89 2.49
CA TYR A 503 10.33 -18.29 2.22
C TYR A 503 11.27 -18.55 3.41
N TYR A 504 12.56 -18.51 3.16
CA TYR A 504 13.58 -18.70 4.18
C TYR A 504 14.89 -18.04 3.77
N TRP A 505 15.76 -17.81 4.76
CA TRP A 505 17.09 -17.25 4.50
C TRP A 505 17.98 -18.24 3.73
N VAL A 506 18.50 -17.78 2.59
CA VAL A 506 19.61 -18.41 1.88
C VAL A 506 20.84 -17.52 2.05
N ASP A 507 21.91 -18.09 2.61
CA ASP A 507 23.12 -17.36 2.98
C ASP A 507 24.15 -17.35 1.84
N PHE A 508 24.67 -16.17 1.52
CA PHE A 508 25.74 -15.93 0.55
C PHE A 508 26.96 -15.40 1.30
N GLY A 509 27.94 -16.29 1.54
CA GLY A 509 29.23 -15.91 2.14
C GLY A 509 30.20 -15.35 1.11
N PHE A 510 31.20 -14.59 1.56
CA PHE A 510 32.21 -13.98 0.68
C PHE A 510 33.62 -14.51 0.98
N PRO A 511 34.56 -14.46 0.01
CA PRO A 511 35.97 -14.76 0.27
C PRO A 511 36.53 -13.87 1.39
N ARG A 512 37.32 -14.46 2.30
CA ARG A 512 37.93 -13.72 3.42
C ARG A 512 39.18 -12.96 2.96
N ASP A 513 38.97 -11.88 2.23
CA ASP A 513 40.02 -10.96 1.79
C ASP A 513 39.72 -9.50 2.17
N ALA A 514 40.60 -8.58 1.76
CA ALA A 514 40.43 -7.15 2.04
C ALA A 514 39.21 -6.54 1.34
N GLN A 515 38.68 -7.16 0.28
CA GLN A 515 37.52 -6.65 -0.46
C GLN A 515 36.23 -6.87 0.34
N SER A 516 36.15 -7.91 1.17
CA SER A 516 35.04 -8.15 2.12
C SER A 516 34.94 -7.14 3.29
N ARG A 517 35.64 -6.00 3.22
CA ARG A 517 35.49 -4.87 4.16
C ARG A 517 34.71 -3.74 3.50
N LEU A 518 33.43 -3.64 3.84
CA LEU A 518 32.56 -2.57 3.37
C LEU A 518 32.93 -1.28 4.09
N LYS A 519 33.15 -0.20 3.32
CA LYS A 519 33.29 1.15 3.84
C LYS A 519 31.90 1.79 3.92
N PRO A 520 31.70 2.87 4.68
CA PRO A 520 30.46 3.63 4.60
C PRO A 520 30.13 4.03 3.16
N GLY A 521 28.88 3.85 2.75
CA GLY A 521 28.43 4.12 1.38
C GLY A 521 27.21 3.32 0.97
N LYS A 522 26.74 3.54 -0.26
CA LYS A 522 25.63 2.83 -0.89
C LYS A 522 26.15 1.67 -1.72
N TYR A 523 25.53 0.51 -1.57
CA TYR A 523 25.89 -0.74 -2.24
C TYR A 523 24.65 -1.40 -2.83
N TRP A 524 24.86 -2.28 -3.80
CA TRP A 524 23.82 -3.02 -4.49
C TRP A 524 24.08 -4.52 -4.39
N ILE A 525 23.04 -5.25 -3.99
CA ILE A 525 22.97 -6.70 -4.12
C ILE A 525 22.42 -6.99 -5.52
N VAL A 526 23.19 -7.66 -6.35
CA VAL A 526 22.76 -8.13 -7.68
C VAL A 526 22.66 -9.64 -7.66
N LEU A 527 21.45 -10.17 -7.85
CA LEU A 527 21.23 -11.61 -7.85
C LEU A 527 21.60 -12.23 -9.21
N ARG A 528 22.37 -13.32 -9.17
CA ARG A 528 22.88 -14.04 -10.33
C ARG A 528 22.62 -15.53 -10.20
N TYR A 529 22.65 -16.21 -11.34
CA TYR A 529 22.56 -17.67 -11.40
C TYR A 529 23.39 -18.24 -12.55
N SER A 530 23.56 -19.56 -12.53
CA SER A 530 24.04 -20.38 -13.64
C SER A 530 23.34 -21.75 -13.61
N GLY A 531 23.21 -22.40 -14.78
CA GLY A 531 22.46 -23.66 -14.91
C GLY A 531 20.95 -23.49 -14.69
N GLU A 532 20.27 -24.58 -14.34
CA GLU A 532 18.83 -24.57 -14.10
C GLU A 532 18.52 -24.14 -12.66
N ALA A 533 18.20 -22.86 -12.46
CA ALA A 533 17.86 -22.32 -11.15
C ALA A 533 16.36 -22.00 -11.01
N ILE A 534 15.58 -22.89 -10.40
CA ILE A 534 14.14 -22.65 -10.18
C ILE A 534 13.91 -22.21 -8.74
N MET A 535 14.15 -20.91 -8.50
CA MET A 535 14.00 -20.25 -7.21
C MET A 535 13.38 -18.87 -7.36
N ASN A 536 12.81 -18.35 -6.28
CA ASN A 536 12.32 -16.97 -6.20
C ASN A 536 13.05 -16.17 -5.12
N TRP A 537 13.20 -14.86 -5.35
CA TRP A 537 13.60 -13.86 -4.37
C TRP A 537 12.36 -13.07 -3.92
N PHE A 538 12.09 -13.09 -2.62
CA PHE A 538 10.93 -12.44 -2.03
C PHE A 538 11.04 -10.91 -2.02
N TYR A 539 9.92 -10.23 -2.25
CA TYR A 539 9.84 -8.78 -2.16
C TYR A 539 8.65 -8.30 -1.33
N ILE A 540 8.74 -7.07 -0.85
CA ILE A 540 7.68 -6.33 -0.16
C ILE A 540 7.20 -5.20 -1.08
N PRO A 541 5.91 -5.14 -1.41
CA PRO A 541 5.37 -4.08 -2.27
C PRO A 541 5.47 -2.68 -1.65
N GLY A 542 5.61 -1.63 -2.48
CA GLY A 542 5.44 -0.23 -2.06
C GLY A 542 6.68 0.47 -1.50
N LYS A 543 7.87 -0.13 -1.63
CA LYS A 543 9.16 0.40 -1.16
C LYS A 543 9.20 0.96 0.28
N PRO A 544 8.80 0.19 1.31
CA PRO A 544 8.76 0.69 2.68
C PRO A 544 10.13 0.83 3.37
N TYR A 545 11.22 0.30 2.79
CA TYR A 545 12.56 0.29 3.42
C TYR A 545 13.61 1.07 2.63
N SER A 546 13.43 1.24 1.33
CA SER A 546 14.42 1.87 0.45
C SER A 546 13.91 3.13 -0.23
N ASP A 547 14.80 3.90 -0.85
CA ASP A 547 14.39 5.05 -1.65
C ASP A 547 13.80 4.60 -3.00
N SER A 548 13.20 5.55 -3.71
CA SER A 548 12.40 5.30 -4.91
C SER A 548 13.14 4.58 -6.03
N ASP A 549 14.45 4.75 -6.13
CA ASP A 549 15.29 4.21 -7.18
C ASP A 549 16.17 3.03 -6.71
N ASP A 550 16.07 2.64 -5.45
CA ASP A 550 16.91 1.63 -4.79
C ASP A 550 16.59 0.18 -5.17
N THR A 551 15.67 -0.05 -6.12
CA THR A 551 15.40 -1.38 -6.63
C THR A 551 15.28 -1.29 -8.14
N ARG A 552 16.12 -2.06 -8.84
CA ARG A 552 16.25 -1.98 -10.29
C ARG A 552 16.27 -3.33 -10.95
N SER A 553 15.88 -3.35 -12.22
CA SER A 553 16.11 -4.49 -13.10
C SER A 553 16.74 -4.09 -14.42
N THR A 554 17.25 -5.08 -15.16
CA THR A 554 17.73 -4.89 -16.53
C THR A 554 17.53 -6.15 -17.34
N ALA A 555 17.09 -6.01 -18.59
CA ALA A 555 17.08 -7.11 -19.56
C ALA A 555 18.41 -7.22 -20.32
N LYS A 556 19.25 -6.17 -20.25
CA LYS A 556 20.47 -6.00 -21.05
C LYS A 556 21.75 -6.08 -20.21
N GLY A 557 21.67 -6.65 -19.00
CA GLY A 557 22.81 -6.97 -18.15
C GLY A 557 23.37 -5.83 -17.30
N PHE A 558 23.46 -4.61 -17.83
CA PHE A 558 24.19 -3.49 -17.18
C PHE A 558 23.53 -2.11 -17.31
N GLN A 559 22.38 -2.00 -17.98
CA GLN A 559 21.74 -0.70 -18.23
C GLN A 559 20.94 -0.19 -17.02
N TRP A 560 20.39 -1.11 -16.22
CA TRP A 560 19.60 -0.82 -15.01
C TRP A 560 18.48 0.20 -15.28
N GLU A 561 17.84 0.03 -16.44
CA GLU A 561 16.84 0.92 -17.02
C GLU A 561 15.51 0.91 -16.27
N ASP A 562 15.21 -0.19 -15.57
CA ASP A 562 13.92 -0.41 -14.94
C ASP A 562 14.01 -0.10 -13.44
N ILE A 563 13.17 0.81 -12.95
CA ILE A 563 12.99 1.13 -11.53
C ILE A 563 11.76 0.36 -11.03
N LEU A 564 11.92 -0.47 -10.01
CA LEU A 564 10.87 -1.35 -9.50
C LEU A 564 10.04 -0.69 -8.38
N ASN A 565 8.79 -1.08 -8.19
CA ASN A 565 7.86 -0.51 -7.18
C ASN A 565 7.83 -1.28 -5.85
N TYR A 566 8.82 -2.13 -5.61
CA TYR A 566 8.92 -3.02 -4.45
C TYR A 566 10.36 -3.10 -3.95
N ASP A 567 10.55 -3.58 -2.71
CA ASP A 567 11.85 -3.83 -2.10
C ASP A 567 12.08 -5.33 -1.96
N PHE A 568 13.20 -5.84 -2.46
CA PHE A 568 13.60 -7.22 -2.20
C PHE A 568 14.09 -7.42 -0.77
N VAL A 569 13.78 -8.56 -0.16
CA VAL A 569 14.09 -8.85 1.25
C VAL A 569 15.48 -9.47 1.39
N PHE A 570 16.31 -8.83 2.22
CA PHE A 570 17.68 -9.23 2.50
C PHE A 570 18.11 -8.89 3.93
N LYS A 571 19.18 -9.52 4.38
CA LYS A 571 19.95 -9.09 5.56
C LYS A 571 21.44 -9.15 5.28
N VAL A 572 22.19 -8.19 5.79
CA VAL A 572 23.64 -8.10 5.75
C VAL A 572 24.15 -8.36 7.15
N SER A 573 25.10 -9.29 7.31
CA SER A 573 25.68 -9.65 8.61
C SER A 573 27.20 -9.59 8.56
N GLY A 574 27.80 -9.05 9.61
CA GLY A 574 29.25 -8.91 9.71
C GLY A 574 29.69 -8.34 11.06
N LYS A 575 30.95 -7.90 11.15
CA LYS A 575 31.48 -7.23 12.34
C LYS A 575 31.74 -5.75 12.06
N ALA A 576 31.37 -4.88 13.00
CA ALA A 576 31.72 -3.46 12.92
C ALA A 576 33.24 -3.26 12.90
N LEU A 577 33.74 -2.40 12.01
CA LEU A 577 35.16 -2.07 11.84
C LEU A 577 35.59 -0.82 12.58
#